data_AF-A0A932P8Y3-F1
#
_entry.id   AF-A0A932P8Y3-F1
#
_cell.length_a   1.000
_cell.length_b   1.000
_cell.length_c   1.000
_cell.angle_alpha   90.00
_cell.angle_beta   90.00
_cell.angle_gamma   90.00
#
_symmetry.space_group_name_H-M   'P 1'
#
loop_
_entity.id
_entity.type
_entity.pdbx_description
1 polymer ?
#
loop_
_entity_poly.entity_id
_entity_poly.type
_entity_poly.pdbx_seq_one_letter_code
_entity_poly.pdbx_strand_id
1 'polypeptide(L)'
;MEYWGSPPSGVPSKPFGRSYSPMNRFVSAISGTNNYTYFRGGGEVFHFIKQGDGSYDVDVPGVWGFTKNGNNTFTLTLDGGDREEYDTAGKLTGIVDSDGNSWSFSYGTVGSYSNALTKMTEPDSDTFELTYDSTTARVTKVYANGPGTTWELYYDGSDNMTKLTVVDCQSCGSCGTRTFTYSSGSGDPPLNNNLTSVKNADAVEKQAFSYSSADQAT
;
A
#
# COMPACT_ATOMS: atom_id res chain seq x y z
N MET A 1 16.08 -24.38 8.91
CA MET A 1 14.63 -24.09 9.00
C MET A 1 14.44 -23.11 10.15
N GLU A 2 14.52 -21.81 9.87
CA GLU A 2 14.16 -20.79 10.87
C GLU A 2 12.65 -20.55 10.77
N TYR A 3 12.00 -20.73 11.90
CA TYR A 3 10.57 -20.76 12.12
C TYR A 3 10.03 -19.33 11.97
N TRP A 4 9.26 -19.07 10.91
CA TRP A 4 8.35 -17.92 10.91
C TRP A 4 7.25 -18.23 11.91
N GLY A 5 7.38 -17.71 13.13
CA GLY A 5 6.29 -17.74 14.10
C GLY A 5 5.04 -17.14 13.44
N SER A 6 3.97 -17.93 13.38
CA SER A 6 2.64 -17.42 13.08
C SER A 6 2.38 -16.22 13.99
N PRO A 7 1.90 -15.07 13.46
CA PRO A 7 1.60 -13.95 14.32
C PRO A 7 0.49 -14.35 15.32
N PRO A 8 0.54 -13.83 16.57
CA PRO A 8 -0.49 -14.10 17.57
C PRO A 8 -1.87 -13.72 17.03
N SER A 9 -2.90 -14.51 17.37
CA SER A 9 -4.30 -14.16 17.09
C SER A 9 -4.63 -12.79 17.70
N GLY A 10 -5.00 -11.82 16.86
CA GLY A 10 -5.42 -10.47 17.29
C GLY A 10 -4.66 -9.30 16.68
N VAL A 11 -3.77 -9.51 15.70
CA VAL A 11 -3.14 -8.39 14.98
C VAL A 11 -4.10 -7.87 13.91
N PRO A 12 -4.51 -6.58 13.92
CA PRO A 12 -5.29 -5.99 12.84
C PRO A 12 -4.56 -6.19 11.51
N SER A 13 -5.31 -6.48 10.45
CA SER A 13 -4.78 -6.83 9.14
C SER A 13 -3.86 -5.72 8.63
N LYS A 14 -2.56 -6.03 8.53
CA LYS A 14 -1.56 -5.08 8.03
C LYS A 14 -1.94 -4.61 6.62
N PRO A 15 -1.97 -3.29 6.37
CA PRO A 15 -2.49 -2.70 5.13
C PRO A 15 -1.58 -2.89 3.90
N PHE A 16 -0.55 -3.75 3.99
CA PHE A 16 0.29 -4.17 2.86
C PHE A 16 0.04 -5.64 2.43
N GLY A 17 -1.04 -6.26 2.89
CA GLY A 17 -1.55 -7.49 2.26
C GLY A 17 -1.89 -7.23 0.78
N ARG A 18 -1.87 -8.28 -0.06
CA ARG A 18 -2.05 -8.23 -1.54
C ARG A 18 -3.30 -7.49 -2.06
N SER A 19 -4.16 -6.94 -1.18
CA SER A 19 -5.45 -6.31 -1.51
C SER A 19 -5.59 -4.87 -1.02
N TYR A 20 -4.61 -4.31 -0.29
CA TYR A 20 -4.73 -2.96 0.30
C TYR A 20 -3.69 -2.02 -0.33
N SER A 21 -4.15 -1.14 -1.22
CA SER A 21 -3.39 0.04 -1.65
C SER A 21 -4.30 1.26 -1.54
N PRO A 22 -3.98 2.23 -0.68
CA PRO A 22 -4.77 3.46 -0.54
C PRO A 22 -4.76 4.29 -1.84
N MET A 23 -3.77 4.07 -2.73
CA MET A 23 -3.62 4.82 -3.99
C MET A 23 -4.72 4.54 -5.02
N ASN A 24 -5.49 3.46 -4.87
CA ASN A 24 -6.52 3.05 -5.83
C ASN A 24 -7.95 3.15 -5.28
N ARG A 25 -8.15 3.86 -4.17
CA ARG A 25 -9.48 4.14 -3.60
C ARG A 25 -9.75 5.63 -3.60
N PHE A 26 -10.75 6.07 -4.36
CA PHE A 26 -11.11 7.48 -4.42
C PHE A 26 -12.59 7.70 -4.70
N VAL A 27 -13.09 8.85 -4.24
CA VAL A 27 -14.44 9.34 -4.51
C VAL A 27 -14.33 10.50 -5.51
N SER A 28 -15.24 10.58 -6.48
CA SER A 28 -15.26 11.66 -7.46
C SER A 28 -16.67 12.21 -7.61
N ALA A 29 -16.80 13.53 -7.73
CA ALA A 29 -18.10 14.16 -7.98
C ALA A 29 -18.54 13.96 -9.44
N ILE A 30 -19.81 13.67 -9.66
CA ILE A 30 -20.40 13.67 -11.00
C ILE A 30 -20.79 15.11 -11.35
N SER A 31 -20.10 15.68 -12.34
CA SER A 31 -20.24 17.08 -12.73
C SER A 31 -21.69 17.52 -12.97
N GLY A 32 -22.06 18.69 -12.44
CA GLY A 32 -23.41 19.24 -12.56
C GLY A 32 -24.47 18.54 -11.69
N THR A 33 -24.07 17.62 -10.82
CA THR A 33 -24.96 16.90 -9.90
C THR A 33 -24.44 16.94 -8.46
N ASN A 34 -25.20 16.37 -7.53
CA ASN A 34 -24.74 16.04 -6.18
C ASN A 34 -24.53 14.53 -6.01
N ASN A 35 -24.27 13.79 -7.09
CA ASN A 35 -23.98 12.36 -7.06
C ASN A 35 -22.47 12.14 -7.10
N TYR A 36 -22.02 10.99 -6.63
CA TYR A 36 -20.60 10.65 -6.53
C TYR A 36 -20.32 9.28 -7.11
N THR A 37 -19.12 9.13 -7.68
CA THR A 37 -18.56 7.86 -8.12
C THR A 37 -17.54 7.40 -7.10
N TYR A 38 -17.58 6.13 -6.73
CA TYR A 38 -16.62 5.49 -5.85
C TYR A 38 -15.82 4.46 -6.62
N PHE A 39 -14.50 4.63 -6.60
CA PHE A 39 -13.54 3.73 -7.23
C PHE A 39 -12.91 2.87 -6.14
N ARG A 40 -13.08 1.55 -6.24
CA ARG A 40 -12.47 0.60 -5.32
C ARG A 40 -11.15 0.08 -5.89
N GLY A 41 -10.24 -0.33 -5.00
CA GLY A 41 -8.86 -0.70 -5.33
C GLY A 41 -8.67 -1.75 -6.43
N GLY A 42 -9.70 -2.55 -6.76
CA GLY A 42 -9.71 -3.53 -7.85
C GLY A 42 -10.16 -3.00 -9.22
N GLY A 43 -10.43 -1.69 -9.36
CA GLY A 43 -10.97 -1.08 -10.59
C GLY A 43 -12.50 -1.10 -10.68
N GLU A 44 -13.18 -1.59 -9.65
CA GLU A 44 -14.64 -1.55 -9.55
C GLU A 44 -15.10 -0.11 -9.36
N VAL A 45 -16.21 0.23 -10.01
CA VAL A 45 -16.78 1.58 -10.01
C VAL A 45 -18.23 1.51 -9.57
N PHE A 46 -18.56 2.26 -8.54
CA PHE A 46 -19.90 2.35 -7.97
C PHE A 46 -20.39 3.80 -7.93
N HIS A 47 -21.68 3.99 -7.69
CA HIS A 47 -22.29 5.32 -7.63
C HIS A 47 -23.05 5.51 -6.33
N PHE A 48 -22.91 6.70 -5.74
CA PHE A 48 -23.75 7.19 -4.65
C PHE A 48 -24.73 8.21 -5.23
N ILE A 49 -26.02 7.86 -5.25
CA ILE A 49 -27.07 8.69 -5.84
C ILE A 49 -27.79 9.45 -4.73
N LYS A 50 -27.75 10.77 -4.78
CA LYS A 50 -28.38 11.62 -3.77
C LYS A 50 -29.90 11.52 -3.87
N GLN A 51 -30.53 11.29 -2.72
CA GLN A 51 -31.97 11.19 -2.55
C GLN A 51 -32.59 12.53 -2.13
N GLY A 52 -33.91 12.64 -2.26
CA GLY A 52 -34.66 13.86 -1.94
C GLY A 52 -34.63 14.26 -0.46
N ASP A 53 -34.37 13.29 0.43
CA ASP A 53 -34.19 13.51 1.88
C ASP A 53 -32.75 13.91 2.26
N GLY A 54 -31.85 13.99 1.28
CA GLY A 54 -30.44 14.33 1.48
C GLY A 54 -29.53 13.14 1.77
N SER A 55 -30.07 11.93 1.93
CA SER A 55 -29.29 10.69 2.00
C SER A 55 -28.72 10.30 0.64
N TYR A 56 -27.89 9.27 0.60
CA TYR A 56 -27.41 8.67 -0.64
C TYR A 56 -27.88 7.22 -0.69
N ASP A 57 -28.32 6.81 -1.87
CA ASP A 57 -28.48 5.40 -2.19
C ASP A 57 -27.10 4.77 -2.38
N VAL A 58 -26.90 3.66 -1.70
CA VAL A 58 -25.62 2.96 -1.54
C VAL A 58 -25.82 1.51 -2.01
N ASP A 59 -25.78 1.32 -3.32
CA ASP A 59 -25.75 -0.02 -3.93
C ASP A 59 -24.29 -0.48 -4.12
N VAL A 60 -23.57 -0.56 -3.00
CA VAL A 60 -22.15 -0.91 -2.99
C VAL A 60 -21.91 -2.05 -1.99
N PRO A 61 -21.55 -3.26 -2.43
CA PRO A 61 -21.33 -4.39 -1.54
C PRO A 61 -20.29 -4.08 -0.45
N GLY A 62 -20.66 -4.29 0.82
CA GLY A 62 -19.80 -4.03 1.97
C GLY A 62 -19.79 -2.58 2.46
N VAL A 63 -20.59 -1.68 1.86
CA VAL A 63 -20.74 -0.29 2.30
C VAL A 63 -22.13 -0.10 2.86
N TRP A 64 -22.20 0.23 4.15
CA TRP A 64 -23.44 0.51 4.86
C TRP A 64 -23.95 1.93 4.60
N GLY A 65 -23.04 2.89 4.43
CA GLY A 65 -23.43 4.30 4.27
C GLY A 65 -22.37 5.17 3.62
N PHE A 66 -22.84 6.25 3.00
CA PHE A 66 -22.00 7.32 2.45
C PHE A 66 -22.47 8.68 2.98
N THR A 67 -21.53 9.46 3.50
CA THR A 67 -21.78 10.81 4.01
C THR A 67 -20.87 11.81 3.32
N LYS A 68 -21.45 12.89 2.79
CA LYS A 68 -20.71 14.10 2.45
C LYS A 68 -20.75 15.05 3.64
N ASN A 69 -19.60 15.29 4.25
CA ASN A 69 -19.47 16.12 5.43
C ASN A 69 -19.60 17.62 5.09
N GLY A 70 -19.90 18.45 6.10
CA GLY A 70 -20.11 19.90 5.92
C GLY A 70 -18.88 20.66 5.44
N ASN A 71 -17.68 20.13 5.65
CA ASN A 71 -16.40 20.64 5.16
C ASN A 71 -16.03 20.10 3.76
N ASN A 72 -16.96 19.44 3.06
CA ASN A 72 -16.77 18.78 1.76
C ASN A 72 -15.81 17.58 1.76
N THR A 73 -15.48 17.01 2.92
CA THR A 73 -14.86 15.67 2.98
C THR A 73 -15.94 14.59 2.85
N PHE A 74 -15.53 13.34 2.69
CA PHE A 74 -16.45 12.21 2.57
C PHE A 74 -16.12 11.12 3.58
N THR A 75 -17.15 10.43 4.05
CA THR A 75 -17.02 9.29 4.95
C THR A 75 -17.85 8.14 4.41
N LEU A 76 -17.21 7.00 4.18
CA LEU A 76 -17.88 5.73 3.91
C LEU A 76 -17.91 4.94 5.21
N THR A 77 -19.07 4.40 5.56
CA THR A 77 -19.21 3.43 6.66
C THR A 77 -19.36 2.06 6.04
N LEU A 78 -18.50 1.12 6.44
CA LEU A 78 -18.49 -0.24 5.94
C LEU A 78 -19.36 -1.15 6.82
N ASP A 79 -19.78 -2.27 6.24
CA ASP A 79 -20.40 -3.34 7.01
C ASP A 79 -19.41 -3.82 8.08
N GLY A 80 -19.85 -3.86 9.34
CA GLY A 80 -18.98 -4.19 10.49
C GLY A 80 -18.51 -2.97 11.30
N GLY A 81 -18.77 -1.74 10.83
CA GLY A 81 -18.57 -0.52 11.61
C GLY A 81 -17.26 0.23 11.34
N ASP A 82 -16.39 -0.33 10.50
CA ASP A 82 -15.21 0.36 9.98
C ASP A 82 -15.61 1.57 9.12
N ARG A 83 -14.73 2.56 9.03
CA ARG A 83 -14.93 3.79 8.28
C ARG A 83 -13.74 4.11 7.39
N GLU A 84 -14.04 4.61 6.20
CA GLU A 84 -13.06 5.20 5.30
C GLU A 84 -13.32 6.71 5.18
N GLU A 85 -12.26 7.50 5.29
CA GLU A 85 -12.30 8.95 5.29
C GLU A 85 -11.57 9.51 4.08
N TYR A 86 -12.19 10.48 3.39
CA TYR A 86 -11.69 11.05 2.16
C TYR A 86 -11.62 12.57 2.21
N ASP A 87 -10.56 13.15 1.67
CA ASP A 87 -10.43 14.61 1.56
C ASP A 87 -11.40 15.24 0.54
N THR A 88 -11.32 16.55 0.37
CA THR A 88 -12.15 17.32 -0.56
C THR A 88 -11.85 17.02 -2.03
N ALA A 89 -10.69 16.45 -2.34
CA ALA A 89 -10.34 15.93 -3.66
C ALA A 89 -10.76 14.47 -3.83
N GLY A 90 -11.36 13.87 -2.80
CA GLY A 90 -11.83 12.49 -2.78
C GLY A 90 -10.74 11.44 -2.62
N LYS A 91 -9.56 11.82 -2.11
CA LYS A 91 -8.46 10.90 -1.82
C LYS A 91 -8.65 10.27 -0.44
N LEU A 92 -8.39 8.97 -0.30
CA LEU A 92 -8.49 8.27 0.99
C LEU A 92 -7.43 8.81 1.96
N THR A 93 -7.84 9.53 2.99
CA THR A 93 -6.95 10.11 4.02
C THR A 93 -6.92 9.32 5.31
N GLY A 94 -7.90 8.45 5.55
CA GLY A 94 -7.92 7.63 6.75
C GLY A 94 -8.79 6.40 6.65
N ILE A 95 -8.44 5.41 7.47
CA ILE A 95 -9.28 4.25 7.78
C ILE A 95 -9.40 4.20 9.30
N VAL A 96 -10.59 3.98 9.82
CA VAL A 96 -10.84 3.81 11.25
C VAL A 96 -11.58 2.49 11.41
N ASP A 97 -11.02 1.53 12.13
CA ASP A 97 -11.72 0.29 12.40
C ASP A 97 -12.83 0.49 13.45
N SER A 98 -13.68 -0.51 13.61
CA SER A 98 -14.77 -0.52 14.60
C SER A 98 -14.30 -0.38 16.05
N ASP A 99 -13.04 -0.73 16.35
CA ASP A 99 -12.41 -0.59 17.67
C ASP A 99 -11.82 0.82 17.89
N GLY A 100 -11.81 1.67 16.86
CA GLY A 100 -11.31 3.05 16.90
C GLY A 100 -9.83 3.19 16.57
N ASN A 101 -9.15 2.12 16.14
CA ASN A 101 -7.79 2.22 15.63
C ASN A 101 -7.80 2.92 14.28
N SER A 102 -6.89 3.87 14.09
CA SER A 102 -6.88 4.74 12.92
C SER A 102 -5.59 4.66 12.12
N TRP A 103 -5.72 4.52 10.81
CA TRP A 103 -4.66 4.73 9.83
C TRP A 103 -4.85 6.08 9.17
N SER A 104 -3.76 6.79 8.88
CA SER A 104 -3.81 8.03 8.11
C SER A 104 -2.85 8.00 6.92
N PHE A 105 -3.23 8.69 5.85
CA PHE A 105 -2.53 8.73 4.57
C PHE A 105 -2.35 10.17 4.10
N SER A 106 -1.15 10.51 3.63
CA SER A 106 -0.83 11.80 3.04
C SER A 106 -0.31 11.63 1.62
N TYR A 107 -0.63 12.59 0.76
CA TYR A 107 -0.27 12.55 -0.64
C TYR A 107 0.52 13.79 -1.04
N GLY A 108 1.36 13.64 -2.07
CA GLY A 108 2.15 14.71 -2.65
C GLY A 108 2.30 14.57 -4.16
N THR A 109 3.13 15.44 -4.71
CA THR A 109 3.45 15.47 -6.14
C THR A 109 4.83 14.89 -6.38
N VAL A 110 4.92 13.96 -7.33
CA VAL A 110 6.16 13.35 -7.82
C VAL A 110 6.19 13.53 -9.33
N GLY A 111 7.07 14.40 -9.84
CA GLY A 111 7.08 14.71 -11.28
C GLY A 111 5.71 15.21 -11.77
N SER A 112 5.13 14.52 -12.75
CA SER A 112 3.76 14.78 -13.27
C SER A 112 2.63 14.14 -12.44
N TYR A 113 2.94 13.33 -11.43
CA TYR A 113 1.98 12.56 -10.65
C TYR A 113 1.61 13.31 -9.36
N SER A 114 0.42 13.91 -9.29
CA SER A 114 -0.05 14.74 -8.15
C SER A 114 -0.78 13.96 -7.05
N ASN A 115 -0.69 12.62 -7.07
CA ASN A 115 -1.39 11.74 -6.14
C ASN A 115 -0.50 10.62 -5.59
N ALA A 116 0.81 10.88 -5.44
CA ALA A 116 1.72 9.91 -4.86
C ALA A 116 1.52 9.85 -3.33
N LEU A 117 1.39 8.65 -2.76
CA LEU A 117 1.30 8.46 -1.31
C LEU A 117 2.67 8.77 -0.68
N THR A 118 2.79 9.85 0.07
CA THR A 118 4.08 10.26 0.65
C THR A 118 4.26 9.79 2.08
N LYS A 119 3.17 9.60 2.82
CA LYS A 119 3.22 9.15 4.21
C LYS A 119 2.01 8.32 4.59
N MET A 120 2.26 7.33 5.42
CA MET A 120 1.26 6.56 6.12
C MET A 120 1.58 6.57 7.62
N THR A 121 0.55 6.62 8.47
CA THR A 121 0.68 6.44 9.92
C THR A 121 -0.26 5.33 10.36
N GLU A 122 0.26 4.39 11.15
CA GLU A 122 -0.48 3.28 11.76
C GLU A 122 -1.02 3.66 13.15
N PRO A 123 -1.98 2.89 13.71
CA PRO A 123 -2.61 3.20 15.00
C PRO A 123 -1.65 3.27 16.19
N ASP A 124 -0.56 2.52 16.13
CA ASP A 124 0.53 2.52 17.12
C ASP A 124 1.49 3.72 16.96
N SER A 125 1.14 4.68 16.09
CA SER A 125 1.95 5.84 15.71
C SER A 125 3.19 5.51 14.89
N ASP A 126 3.35 4.27 14.43
CA ASP A 126 4.38 3.94 13.47
C ASP A 126 4.11 4.68 12.14
N THR A 127 5.17 5.20 11.53
CA THR A 127 5.07 5.99 10.29
C THR A 127 5.89 5.38 9.18
N PHE A 128 5.37 5.41 7.96
CA PHE A 128 6.05 5.02 6.75
C PHE A 128 6.08 6.19 5.77
N GLU A 129 7.27 6.67 5.42
CA GLU A 129 7.46 7.76 4.46
C GLU A 129 8.07 7.21 3.16
N LEU A 130 7.46 7.54 2.03
CA LEU A 130 7.82 6.98 0.73
C LEU A 130 8.48 8.04 -0.14
N THR A 131 9.59 7.67 -0.79
CA THR A 131 10.22 8.48 -1.84
C THR A 131 10.11 7.81 -3.18
N TYR A 132 10.12 8.61 -4.22
CA TYR A 132 9.85 8.16 -5.57
C TYR A 132 10.90 8.62 -6.57
N ASP A 133 11.06 7.86 -7.63
CA ASP A 133 11.70 8.32 -8.86
C ASP A 133 10.78 9.34 -9.56
N SER A 134 11.28 10.53 -9.85
CA SER A 134 10.48 11.64 -10.38
C SER A 134 10.00 11.45 -11.82
N THR A 135 10.60 10.52 -12.58
CA THR A 135 10.26 10.29 -13.99
C THR A 135 9.24 9.15 -14.13
N THR A 136 9.46 8.10 -13.36
CA THR A 136 8.68 6.85 -13.43
C THR A 136 7.62 6.72 -12.34
N ALA A 137 7.66 7.59 -11.31
CA ALA A 137 6.82 7.50 -10.12
C ALA A 137 6.88 6.14 -9.39
N ARG A 138 8.01 5.45 -9.51
CA ARG A 138 8.28 4.22 -8.74
C ARG A 138 8.76 4.58 -7.34
N VAL A 139 8.29 3.85 -6.33
CA VAL A 139 8.80 3.98 -4.97
C VAL A 139 10.24 3.51 -4.94
N THR A 140 11.17 4.35 -4.52
CA THR A 140 12.61 4.02 -4.46
C THR A 140 13.08 3.80 -3.03
N LYS A 141 12.47 4.48 -2.05
CA LYS A 141 12.75 4.25 -0.64
C LYS A 141 11.50 4.32 0.21
N VAL A 142 11.54 3.59 1.31
CA VAL A 142 10.56 3.68 2.40
C VAL A 142 11.33 3.87 3.70
N TYR A 143 10.92 4.82 4.53
CA TYR A 143 11.47 5.07 5.85
C TYR A 143 10.43 4.70 6.90
N ALA A 144 10.74 3.77 7.81
CA ALA A 144 9.92 3.47 8.97
C ALA A 144 10.41 4.21 10.20
N ASN A 145 9.47 4.88 10.86
CA ASN A 145 9.68 5.60 12.13
C ASN A 145 10.83 6.63 12.05
N GLY A 146 10.92 7.31 10.90
CA GLY A 146 12.02 8.20 10.56
C GLY A 146 13.21 7.47 9.91
N PRO A 147 14.43 8.02 9.95
CA PRO A 147 15.58 7.46 9.21
C PRO A 147 16.14 6.15 9.77
N GLY A 148 15.50 5.52 10.77
CA GLY A 148 16.00 4.35 11.49
C GLY A 148 15.90 3.03 10.70
N THR A 149 14.74 2.72 10.14
CA THR A 149 14.58 1.53 9.28
C THR A 149 14.28 1.97 7.87
N THR A 150 15.14 1.59 6.91
CA THR A 150 15.02 2.04 5.51
C THR A 150 14.97 0.85 4.56
N TRP A 151 13.98 0.85 3.67
CA TRP A 151 13.92 -0.03 2.52
C TRP A 151 14.34 0.73 1.28
N GLU A 152 15.19 0.15 0.43
CA GLU A 152 15.52 0.69 -0.88
C GLU A 152 15.14 -0.33 -1.97
N LEU A 153 14.41 0.14 -2.99
CA LEU A 153 13.85 -0.67 -4.05
C LEU A 153 14.52 -0.31 -5.38
N TYR A 154 14.86 -1.34 -6.16
CA TYR A 154 15.50 -1.20 -7.46
C TYR A 154 14.73 -1.99 -8.51
N TYR A 155 14.66 -1.44 -9.72
CA TYR A 155 13.84 -1.95 -10.81
C TYR A 155 14.66 -2.06 -12.09
N ASP A 156 14.27 -2.98 -12.98
CA ASP A 156 14.77 -3.00 -14.35
C ASP A 156 13.99 -2.03 -15.27
N GLY A 157 14.31 -2.04 -16.57
CA GLY A 157 13.64 -1.23 -17.59
C GLY A 157 12.25 -1.74 -17.99
N SER A 158 11.80 -2.86 -17.43
CA SER A 158 10.46 -3.46 -17.63
C SER A 158 9.60 -3.38 -16.37
N ASP A 159 9.99 -2.54 -15.41
CA ASP A 159 9.31 -2.29 -14.12
C ASP A 159 9.21 -3.50 -13.18
N ASN A 160 10.07 -4.50 -13.38
CA ASN A 160 10.23 -5.61 -12.44
C ASN A 160 11.15 -5.18 -11.29
N MET A 161 10.79 -5.50 -10.04
CA MET A 161 11.65 -5.23 -8.89
C MET A 161 12.80 -6.24 -8.90
N THR A 162 14.04 -5.77 -9.09
CA THR A 162 15.23 -6.62 -9.20
C THR A 162 15.99 -6.75 -7.89
N LYS A 163 15.85 -5.77 -6.99
CA LYS A 163 16.52 -5.79 -5.69
C LYS A 163 15.74 -5.01 -4.63
N LEU A 164 15.73 -5.55 -3.41
CA LEU A 164 15.30 -4.88 -2.19
C LEU A 164 16.45 -4.88 -1.19
N THR A 165 16.81 -3.72 -0.69
CA THR A 165 17.75 -3.56 0.42
C THR A 165 16.98 -3.16 1.66
N VAL A 166 17.23 -3.81 2.80
CA VAL A 166 16.66 -3.46 4.11
C VAL A 166 17.79 -3.08 5.03
N VAL A 167 17.79 -1.84 5.49
CA VAL A 167 18.69 -1.36 6.54
C VAL A 167 17.88 -1.33 7.83
N ASP A 168 18.18 -2.27 8.73
CA ASP A 168 17.68 -2.25 10.09
C ASP A 168 18.64 -1.41 10.93
N CYS A 169 18.24 -0.20 11.30
CA CYS A 169 18.94 0.58 12.31
C CYS A 169 17.96 0.96 13.41
N GLN A 170 17.69 0.02 14.31
CA GLN A 170 17.21 0.37 15.65
C GLN A 170 17.85 -0.51 16.74
N SER A 171 18.68 0.13 17.57
CA SER A 171 19.14 -0.34 18.89
C SER A 171 20.12 -1.51 19.02
N CYS A 172 20.48 -2.26 17.97
CA CYS A 172 21.17 -3.55 18.16
C CYS A 172 22.62 -3.61 17.67
N GLY A 173 23.50 -2.65 18.02
CA GLY A 173 24.97 -2.78 17.96
C GLY A 173 25.66 -3.19 16.63
N SER A 174 24.90 -3.41 15.57
CA SER A 174 25.32 -3.89 14.25
C SER A 174 24.15 -3.66 13.30
N CYS A 175 24.13 -2.50 12.65
CA CYS A 175 23.19 -2.23 11.56
C CYS A 175 23.50 -3.22 10.44
N GLY A 176 22.61 -4.17 10.20
CA GLY A 176 22.77 -5.19 9.19
C GLY A 176 21.95 -4.83 7.96
N THR A 177 22.61 -4.61 6.83
CA THR A 177 21.94 -4.56 5.54
C THR A 177 21.57 -5.96 5.09
N ARG A 178 20.29 -6.22 4.76
CA ARG A 178 19.89 -7.43 4.03
C ARG A 178 19.55 -7.08 2.60
N THR A 179 20.06 -7.86 1.65
CA THR A 179 19.77 -7.70 0.23
C THR A 179 19.00 -8.91 -0.28
N PHE A 180 17.90 -8.64 -0.96
CA PHE A 180 17.09 -9.62 -1.67
C PHE A 180 17.22 -9.32 -3.16
N THR A 181 17.59 -10.31 -3.97
CA THR A 181 17.67 -10.16 -5.44
C THR A 181 16.59 -10.99 -6.09
N TYR A 182 16.08 -10.51 -7.22
CA TYR A 182 15.04 -11.19 -7.96
C TYR A 182 15.52 -11.50 -9.39
N SER A 183 14.93 -12.51 -10.01
CA SER A 183 15.20 -12.89 -11.38
C SER A 183 14.72 -11.80 -12.35
N SER A 184 15.56 -11.47 -13.33
CA SER A 184 15.17 -10.73 -14.52
C SER A 184 14.87 -11.72 -15.65
N GLY A 185 13.82 -11.46 -16.42
CA GLY A 185 13.28 -12.42 -17.38
C GLY A 185 14.26 -12.84 -18.46
N SER A 186 14.64 -14.12 -18.45
CA SER A 186 14.87 -14.95 -19.65
C SER A 186 14.69 -16.43 -19.27
N GLY A 187 13.47 -16.95 -19.48
CA GLY A 187 13.06 -18.32 -19.19
C GLY A 187 11.71 -18.60 -19.87
N ASP A 188 11.34 -19.86 -20.05
CA ASP A 188 10.02 -20.25 -20.58
C ASP A 188 9.33 -21.27 -19.65
N PRO A 189 8.28 -20.88 -18.90
CA PRO A 189 7.77 -19.52 -18.73
C PRO A 189 8.80 -18.50 -18.18
N PRO A 190 8.58 -17.20 -18.45
CA PRO A 190 9.46 -16.12 -17.98
C PRO A 190 9.59 -16.14 -16.46
N LEU A 191 10.80 -16.36 -15.96
CA LEU A 191 11.13 -16.25 -14.53
C LEU A 191 11.18 -14.77 -14.12
N ASN A 192 10.05 -14.08 -14.14
CA ASN A 192 9.99 -12.67 -13.79
C ASN A 192 9.67 -12.53 -12.30
N ASN A 193 10.53 -11.81 -11.56
CA ASN A 193 10.29 -11.41 -10.17
C ASN A 193 10.35 -12.52 -9.11
N ASN A 194 11.02 -13.64 -9.36
CA ASN A 194 11.26 -14.65 -8.33
C ASN A 194 12.47 -14.31 -7.48
N LEU A 195 12.39 -14.52 -6.16
CA LEU A 195 13.50 -14.27 -5.25
C LEU A 195 14.65 -15.25 -5.55
N THR A 196 15.81 -14.76 -6.00
CA THR A 196 16.95 -15.60 -6.38
C THR A 196 18.03 -15.69 -5.31
N SER A 197 18.25 -14.64 -4.52
CA SER A 197 19.22 -14.68 -3.43
C SER A 197 18.87 -13.76 -2.27
N VAL A 198 19.33 -14.15 -1.08
CA VAL A 198 19.30 -13.35 0.14
C VAL A 198 20.74 -13.24 0.66
N LYS A 199 21.23 -12.02 0.83
CA LYS A 199 22.59 -11.73 1.29
C LYS A 199 22.58 -10.88 2.56
N ASN A 200 23.54 -11.14 3.44
CA ASN A 200 23.80 -10.31 4.61
C ASN A 200 24.58 -9.04 4.24
N ALA A 201 24.90 -8.21 5.23
CA ALA A 201 25.53 -6.91 5.05
C ALA A 201 26.95 -7.01 4.48
N ASP A 202 27.64 -8.10 4.79
CA ASP A 202 28.96 -8.49 4.28
C ASP A 202 28.91 -9.07 2.86
N ALA A 203 27.74 -9.02 2.21
CA ALA A 203 27.44 -9.62 0.92
C ALA A 203 27.59 -11.15 0.86
N VAL A 204 27.76 -11.82 2.01
CA VAL A 204 27.75 -13.27 2.09
C VAL A 204 26.33 -13.76 1.85
N GLU A 205 26.21 -14.71 0.93
CA GLU A 205 24.94 -15.33 0.59
C GLU A 205 24.44 -16.18 1.75
N LYS A 206 23.26 -15.83 2.27
CA LYS A 206 22.56 -16.59 3.30
C LYS A 206 21.75 -17.71 2.64
N GLN A 207 21.10 -17.41 1.52
CA GLN A 207 20.22 -18.33 0.80
C GLN A 207 20.23 -17.99 -0.69
N ALA A 208 20.16 -19.04 -1.53
CA ALA A 208 19.91 -18.94 -2.96
C ALA A 208 18.75 -19.85 -3.33
N PHE A 209 18.01 -19.45 -4.34
CA PHE A 209 16.85 -20.17 -4.86
C PHE A 209 17.02 -20.38 -6.35
N SER A 210 16.62 -21.55 -6.81
CA SER A 210 16.54 -21.90 -8.22
C SER A 210 15.10 -22.28 -8.56
N TYR A 211 14.74 -22.07 -9.81
CA TYR A 211 13.40 -22.29 -10.32
C TYR A 211 13.50 -23.11 -11.60
N SER A 212 12.60 -24.08 -11.74
CA SER A 212 12.45 -24.84 -12.98
C SER A 212 11.98 -23.93 -14.12
N SER A 213 12.02 -24.42 -15.35
CA SER A 213 11.40 -23.71 -16.49
C SER A 213 9.93 -23.37 -16.22
N ALA A 214 9.16 -24.26 -15.58
CA ALA A 214 7.76 -24.05 -15.19
C ALA A 214 7.53 -23.13 -13.97
N ASP A 215 8.56 -22.37 -13.57
CA ASP A 215 8.53 -21.43 -12.45
C ASP A 215 8.23 -22.03 -11.05
N GLN A 216 8.61 -23.29 -10.86
CA GLN A 216 8.54 -23.97 -9.56
C GLN A 216 9.89 -23.95 -8.86
N ALA A 217 9.91 -23.61 -7.57
CA ALA A 217 11.12 -23.65 -6.75
C ALA A 217 11.66 -25.09 -6.67
N THR A 218 12.97 -25.24 -6.89
CA THR A 218 13.70 -26.52 -6.88
C THR A 218 14.54 -26.71 -5.63
#